data_AF-A0A1I3KPG9-F1
#
_entry.id   AF-A0A1I3KPG9-F1
#
_cell.length_a   1.000
_cell.length_b   1.000
_cell.length_c   1.000
_cell.angle_alpha   90.00
_cell.angle_beta   90.00
_cell.angle_gamma   90.00
#
_symmetry.space_group_name_H-M   'P 1'
#
loop_
_entity.id
_entity.type
_entity.pdbx_description
1 polymer ?
#
loop_
_entity_poly.entity_id
_entity_poly.type
_entity_poly.pdbx_seq_one_letter_code
_entity_poly.pdbx_strand_id
1 'polypeptide(L)'
;MKLDPIFTVKNKKLYKIADGSEVDTSTLKRINIPWSTVEMDEDIYNEEFLALLRDQLKKMEDAGLFAVLVPVADKPLETPEQEEAFICAFNHTARRVKDCVSVAGMELAPQLKDKQTFMETLAMKHAQYVYFTTAENPLSDDIVVY
;
A
#
# COMPACT_ATOMS: atom_id res chain seq x y z
N MET A 1 1.10 0.20 17.96
CA MET A 1 -0.09 -0.68 17.93
C MET A 1 -0.01 -1.49 16.65
N LYS A 2 -0.12 -2.82 16.72
CA LYS A 2 -0.29 -3.68 15.54
C LYS A 2 -1.79 -3.74 15.27
N LEU A 3 -2.20 -3.50 14.02
CA LEU A 3 -3.59 -3.68 13.63
C LEU A 3 -3.82 -5.16 13.29
N ASP A 4 -4.99 -5.67 13.65
CA ASP A 4 -5.40 -7.01 13.23
C ASP A 4 -5.75 -7.00 11.74
N PRO A 5 -5.38 -8.04 10.97
CA PRO A 5 -5.78 -8.18 9.59
C PRO A 5 -7.31 -8.17 9.44
N ILE A 6 -7.81 -7.33 8.53
CA ILE A 6 -9.25 -7.27 8.17
C ILE A 6 -9.54 -8.09 6.92
N PHE A 7 -8.57 -8.14 6.00
CA PHE A 7 -8.71 -8.81 4.73
C PHE A 7 -7.71 -9.95 4.59
N THR A 8 -8.07 -10.92 3.78
CA THR A 8 -7.20 -12.01 3.31
C THR A 8 -7.36 -12.16 1.81
N VAL A 9 -6.32 -12.66 1.15
CA VAL A 9 -6.38 -13.00 -0.27
C VAL A 9 -6.59 -14.51 -0.41
N LYS A 10 -7.45 -14.93 -1.33
CA LYS A 10 -7.60 -16.34 -1.73
C LYS A 10 -7.83 -16.38 -3.23
N ASN A 11 -7.08 -17.20 -3.95
CA ASN A 11 -7.19 -17.32 -5.41
C ASN A 11 -7.20 -15.94 -6.10
N LYS A 12 -6.29 -15.05 -5.72
CA LYS A 12 -6.14 -13.69 -6.27
C LYS A 12 -7.32 -12.74 -6.04
N LYS A 13 -8.25 -13.11 -5.16
CA LYS A 13 -9.44 -12.31 -4.79
C LYS A 13 -9.39 -11.91 -3.33
N LEU A 14 -9.99 -10.75 -3.02
CA LEU A 14 -10.02 -10.19 -1.69
C LEU A 14 -11.24 -10.71 -0.90
N TYR A 15 -11.02 -11.13 0.34
CA TYR A 15 -12.08 -11.58 1.25
C TYR A 15 -11.96 -10.86 2.59
N LYS A 16 -13.11 -10.56 3.20
CA LYS A 16 -13.16 -10.05 4.57
C LYS A 16 -13.03 -11.21 5.55
N ILE A 17 -12.14 -11.09 6.54
CA ILE A 17 -11.86 -12.17 7.50
C ILE A 17 -13.05 -12.42 8.43
N ALA A 18 -13.77 -11.35 8.80
CA ALA A 18 -14.83 -11.43 9.80
C ALA A 18 -16.00 -12.35 9.40
N ASP A 19 -16.38 -12.38 8.12
CA ASP A 19 -17.54 -13.12 7.61
C ASP A 19 -17.22 -14.00 6.41
N GLY A 20 -16.00 -13.95 5.87
CA GLY A 20 -15.59 -14.72 4.70
C GLY A 20 -16.18 -14.24 3.38
N SER A 21 -16.84 -13.08 3.35
CA SER A 21 -17.42 -12.53 2.13
C SER A 21 -16.35 -12.06 1.14
N GLU A 22 -16.59 -12.27 -0.15
CA GLU A 22 -15.77 -11.70 -1.23
C GLU A 22 -15.99 -10.19 -1.28
N VAL A 23 -14.91 -9.43 -1.35
CA VAL A 23 -14.94 -7.96 -1.42
C VAL A 23 -14.80 -7.54 -2.86
N ASP A 24 -15.77 -6.77 -3.34
CA ASP A 24 -15.67 -6.08 -4.63
C ASP A 24 -14.59 -4.98 -4.52
N THR A 25 -13.44 -5.21 -5.14
CA THR A 25 -12.28 -4.32 -5.08
C THR A 25 -12.53 -2.97 -5.75
N SER A 26 -13.56 -2.86 -6.61
CA SER A 26 -13.96 -1.59 -7.22
C SER A 26 -14.59 -0.62 -6.21
N THR A 27 -15.05 -1.13 -5.06
CA THR A 27 -15.58 -0.31 -3.96
C THR A 27 -14.48 0.32 -3.10
N LEU A 28 -13.23 -0.15 -3.22
CA LEU A 28 -12.10 0.39 -2.46
C LEU A 28 -11.60 1.69 -3.08
N LYS A 29 -11.38 2.71 -2.26
CA LYS A 29 -10.86 3.98 -2.74
C LYS A 29 -9.36 3.86 -3.05
N ARG A 30 -8.98 4.06 -4.31
CA ARG A 30 -7.56 4.18 -4.68
C ARG A 30 -7.06 5.60 -4.41
N ILE A 31 -5.97 5.71 -3.67
CA ILE A 31 -5.30 6.97 -3.36
C ILE A 31 -3.91 6.92 -3.99
N ASN A 32 -3.72 7.69 -5.06
CA ASN A 32 -2.42 7.82 -5.71
C ASN A 32 -1.48 8.63 -4.83
N ILE A 33 -0.29 8.10 -4.61
CA ILE A 33 0.77 8.70 -3.79
C ILE A 33 2.01 8.81 -4.67
N PRO A 34 2.25 9.97 -5.30
CA PRO A 34 3.49 10.24 -6.05
C PRO A 34 4.70 10.17 -5.14
N TRP A 35 5.76 9.50 -5.60
CA TRP A 35 7.01 9.36 -4.85
C TRP A 35 7.65 10.73 -4.56
N SER A 36 7.61 11.66 -5.52
CA SER A 36 8.09 13.04 -5.32
C SER A 36 7.34 13.81 -4.22
N THR A 37 6.09 13.45 -3.93
CA THR A 37 5.30 14.05 -2.85
C THR A 37 5.69 13.49 -1.49
N VAL A 38 6.07 12.20 -1.42
CA VAL A 38 6.47 11.53 -0.16
C VAL A 38 7.88 11.91 0.24
N GLU A 39 8.80 11.94 -0.72
CA GLU A 39 10.22 12.21 -0.52
C GLU A 39 10.62 13.35 -1.46
N MET A 40 10.82 14.52 -0.86
CA MET A 40 11.08 15.79 -1.56
C MET A 40 12.52 15.89 -2.05
N ASP A 41 13.42 15.27 -1.31
CA ASP A 41 14.85 15.16 -1.59
C ASP A 41 15.35 13.88 -0.89
N GLU A 42 16.57 13.42 -1.20
CA GLU A 42 17.15 12.17 -0.68
C GLU A 42 17.01 12.10 0.86
N ASP A 43 16.27 11.10 1.33
CA ASP A 43 15.94 10.87 2.76
C ASP A 43 15.19 12.02 3.47
N ILE A 44 14.66 13.00 2.71
CA ILE A 44 13.85 14.11 3.23
C ILE A 44 12.38 13.87 2.89
N TYR A 45 11.66 13.29 3.87
CA TYR A 45 10.25 12.97 3.73
C TYR A 45 9.32 14.16 4.03
N ASN A 46 8.26 14.29 3.25
CA ASN A 46 7.21 15.29 3.42
C ASN A 46 6.24 14.89 4.54
N GLU A 47 6.59 15.23 5.78
CA GLU A 47 5.80 14.87 6.95
C GLU A 47 4.44 15.57 7.03
N GLU A 48 4.33 16.76 6.43
CA GLU A 48 3.07 17.48 6.34
C GLU A 48 2.08 16.72 5.45
N PHE A 49 2.51 16.30 4.27
CA PHE A 49 1.69 15.47 3.39
C PHE A 49 1.26 14.17 4.07
N LEU A 50 2.18 13.47 4.73
CA LEU A 50 1.89 12.19 5.39
C LEU A 50 0.92 12.36 6.58
N ALA A 51 0.98 13.49 7.29
CA ALA A 51 -0.01 13.83 8.32
C ALA A 51 -1.40 14.06 7.71
N LEU A 52 -1.49 14.80 6.60
CA LEU A 52 -2.77 15.04 5.91
C LEU A 52 -3.36 13.75 5.33
N LEU A 53 -2.51 12.89 4.75
CA LEU A 53 -2.92 11.56 4.28
C LEU A 53 -3.49 10.72 5.44
N ARG A 54 -2.82 10.72 6.59
CA ARG A 54 -3.31 10.04 7.79
C ARG A 54 -4.67 10.58 8.23
N ASP A 55 -4.85 11.90 8.27
CA ASP A 55 -6.13 12.51 8.66
C ASP A 55 -7.27 12.17 7.68
N GLN A 56 -6.96 12.11 6.37
CA GLN A 56 -7.92 11.64 5.37
C GLN A 56 -8.32 10.18 5.61
N LEU A 57 -7.35 9.30 5.87
CA LEU A 57 -7.59 7.89 6.14
C LEU A 57 -8.39 7.69 7.44
N LYS A 58 -8.14 8.50 8.46
CA LYS A 58 -8.93 8.48 9.71
C LYS A 58 -10.39 8.85 9.48
N LYS A 59 -10.68 9.86 8.66
CA LYS A 59 -12.07 10.20 8.27
C LYS A 59 -12.74 9.06 7.49
N MET A 60 -11.99 8.28 6.72
CA MET A 60 -12.53 7.11 6.04
C MET A 60 -12.89 5.99 7.02
N GLU A 61 -12.12 5.81 8.10
CA GLU A 61 -12.48 4.85 9.17
C GLU A 61 -13.82 5.18 9.79
N ASP A 62 -14.05 6.46 10.11
CA ASP A 62 -15.31 6.93 10.70
C ASP A 62 -16.50 6.66 9.76
N ALA A 63 -16.26 6.64 8.45
CA ALA A 63 -17.24 6.33 7.41
C ALA A 63 -17.36 4.82 7.10
N GLY A 64 -16.54 3.95 7.72
CA GLY A 64 -16.49 2.52 7.42
C GLY A 64 -15.97 2.20 6.02
N LEU A 65 -15.18 3.10 5.42
CA LEU A 65 -14.63 2.98 4.08
C LEU A 65 -13.17 2.53 4.12
N PHE A 66 -12.74 1.83 3.07
CA PHE A 66 -11.37 1.33 2.93
C PHE A 66 -10.67 1.91 1.71
N ALA A 67 -9.35 2.08 1.83
CA ALA A 67 -8.46 2.60 0.82
C ALA A 67 -7.39 1.59 0.43
N VAL A 68 -7.00 1.63 -0.85
CA VAL A 68 -5.76 1.07 -1.37
C VAL A 68 -4.82 2.23 -1.67
N LEU A 69 -3.64 2.21 -1.06
CA LEU A 69 -2.62 3.21 -1.37
C LEU A 69 -1.90 2.78 -2.64
N VAL A 70 -1.74 3.71 -3.58
CA VAL A 70 -1.17 3.43 -4.90
C VAL A 70 0.16 4.18 -5.03
N PRO A 71 1.29 3.53 -4.76
CA PRO A 71 2.61 4.08 -5.03
C PRO A 71 2.77 4.46 -6.51
N VAL A 72 3.09 5.72 -6.79
CA VAL A 72 3.32 6.21 -8.15
C VAL A 72 4.80 6.59 -8.30
N ALA A 73 5.51 5.84 -9.14
CA ALA A 73 6.90 6.11 -9.50
C ALA A 73 6.99 7.26 -10.53
N ASP A 74 6.94 8.50 -10.04
CA ASP A 74 7.04 9.74 -10.83
C ASP A 74 8.46 10.34 -10.86
N LYS A 75 9.41 9.69 -10.20
CA LYS A 75 10.86 9.91 -10.31
C LYS A 75 11.51 8.72 -11.03
N PRO A 76 12.74 8.86 -11.58
CA PRO A 76 13.46 7.76 -12.22
C PRO A 76 13.60 6.54 -11.29
N LEU A 77 13.32 5.35 -11.83
CA LEU A 77 13.32 4.07 -11.11
C LEU A 77 14.05 3.01 -11.96
N GLU A 78 15.29 3.33 -12.35
CA GLU A 78 16.09 2.55 -13.30
C GLU A 78 17.24 1.81 -12.63
N THR A 79 17.78 2.37 -11.54
CA THR A 79 18.92 1.83 -10.78
C THR A 79 18.48 1.16 -9.48
N PRO A 80 19.27 0.22 -8.92
CA PRO A 80 18.98 -0.40 -7.63
C PRO A 80 18.84 0.61 -6.48
N GLU A 81 19.64 1.67 -6.49
CA GLU A 81 19.60 2.73 -5.46
C GLU A 81 18.28 3.51 -5.52
N GLN A 82 17.76 3.75 -6.73
CA GLN A 82 16.45 4.37 -6.91
C GLN A 82 15.31 3.45 -6.47
N GLU A 83 15.42 2.14 -6.73
CA GLU A 83 14.46 1.15 -6.24
C GLU A 83 14.45 1.07 -4.71
N GLU A 84 15.62 1.10 -4.08
CA GLU A 84 15.75 1.14 -2.63
C GLU A 84 15.13 2.41 -2.04
N ALA A 85 15.43 3.58 -2.60
CA ALA A 85 14.86 4.85 -2.14
C ALA A 85 13.32 4.89 -2.28
N PHE A 86 12.78 4.35 -3.38
CA PHE A 86 11.33 4.17 -3.55
C PHE A 86 10.75 3.28 -2.45
N ILE A 87 11.34 2.10 -2.21
CA ILE A 87 10.89 1.17 -1.17
C ILE A 87 10.94 1.84 0.21
N CYS A 88 12.01 2.59 0.52
CA CYS A 88 12.17 3.34 1.76
C CYS A 88 11.08 4.41 1.93
N ALA A 89 10.77 5.18 0.88
CA ALA A 89 9.72 6.20 0.92
C ALA A 89 8.33 5.58 1.21
N PHE A 90 7.99 4.46 0.58
CA PHE A 90 6.69 3.80 0.81
C PHE A 90 6.64 2.99 2.10
N ASN A 91 7.76 2.47 2.59
CA ASN A 91 7.86 1.93 3.94
C ASN A 91 7.66 3.02 5.01
N HIS A 92 8.22 4.22 4.79
CA HIS A 92 7.98 5.37 5.65
C HIS A 92 6.51 5.82 5.61
N THR A 93 5.90 5.84 4.41
CA THR A 93 4.46 6.09 4.24
C THR A 93 3.63 5.09 5.04
N ALA A 94 3.89 3.78 4.90
CA ALA A 94 3.23 2.72 5.64
C ALA A 94 3.37 2.91 7.16
N ARG A 95 4.56 3.32 7.63
CA ARG A 95 4.81 3.63 9.04
C ARG A 95 3.95 4.79 9.55
N ARG A 96 3.72 5.83 8.74
CA ARG A 96 2.94 7.01 9.13
C ARG A 96 1.46 6.74 9.21
N VAL A 97 0.94 5.84 8.39
CA VAL A 97 -0.48 5.47 8.35
C VAL A 97 -0.75 4.11 9.02
N LYS A 98 0.21 3.59 9.80
CA LYS A 98 0.16 2.23 10.38
C LYS A 98 -1.00 1.97 11.33
N ASP A 99 -1.53 3.04 11.93
CA ASP A 99 -2.66 3.00 12.85
C ASP A 99 -3.99 3.27 12.14
N CYS A 100 -3.97 3.38 10.80
CA CYS A 100 -5.16 3.63 10.01
C CYS A 100 -5.84 2.31 9.60
N VAL A 101 -6.98 2.00 10.22
CA VAL A 101 -7.77 0.79 9.99
C VAL A 101 -8.37 0.77 8.57
N SER A 102 -8.61 1.94 7.99
CA SER A 102 -9.13 2.10 6.64
C SER A 102 -8.13 1.68 5.55
N VAL A 103 -6.85 1.45 5.86
CA VAL A 103 -5.87 1.02 4.85
C VAL A 103 -5.97 -0.49 4.67
N ALA A 104 -6.49 -0.92 3.52
CA ALA A 104 -6.52 -2.33 3.14
C ALA A 104 -5.11 -2.84 2.77
N GLY A 105 -4.32 -1.98 2.11
CA GLY A 105 -2.95 -2.27 1.75
C GLY A 105 -2.44 -1.41 0.60
N MET A 106 -1.53 -1.94 -0.21
CA MET A 106 -0.84 -1.19 -1.26
C MET A 106 -0.90 -1.87 -2.63
N GLU A 107 -0.93 -1.05 -3.68
CA GLU A 107 -0.70 -1.51 -5.05
C GLU A 107 0.79 -1.72 -5.32
N LEU A 108 1.13 -2.72 -6.12
CA LEU A 108 2.48 -2.95 -6.60
C LEU A 108 2.73 -2.11 -7.84
N ALA A 109 3.56 -1.08 -7.72
CA ALA A 109 3.93 -0.22 -8.84
C ALA A 109 4.45 -1.06 -10.03
N PRO A 110 3.87 -0.94 -11.23
CA PRO A 110 4.30 -1.71 -12.39
C PRO A 110 5.79 -1.55 -12.72
N GLN A 111 6.30 -0.33 -12.56
CA GLN A 111 7.67 0.09 -12.84
C GLN A 111 8.71 -0.54 -11.89
N LEU A 112 8.30 -0.90 -10.68
CA LEU A 112 9.20 -1.48 -9.69
C LEU A 112 9.57 -2.91 -10.12
N LYS A 113 10.85 -3.20 -10.32
CA LYS A 113 11.29 -4.55 -10.72
C LYS A 113 11.22 -5.48 -9.52
N ASP A 114 11.81 -5.09 -8.40
CA ASP A 114 11.83 -5.89 -7.17
C ASP A 114 10.58 -5.68 -6.30
N LYS A 115 9.44 -6.17 -6.79
CA LYS A 115 8.18 -6.17 -6.05
C LYS A 115 8.24 -7.07 -4.81
N GLN A 116 9.11 -8.08 -4.79
CA GLN A 116 9.24 -8.99 -3.66
C GLN A 116 9.88 -8.27 -2.47
N THR A 117 11.00 -7.59 -2.66
CA THR A 117 11.67 -6.83 -1.59
C THR A 117 10.77 -5.72 -1.05
N PHE A 118 9.97 -5.07 -1.90
CA PHE A 118 8.93 -4.13 -1.44
C PHE A 118 7.95 -4.78 -0.46
N MET A 119 7.36 -5.91 -0.86
CA MET A 119 6.39 -6.63 -0.04
C MET A 119 6.99 -7.10 1.28
N GLU A 120 8.19 -7.68 1.25
CA GLU A 120 8.89 -8.17 2.43
C GLU A 120 9.24 -7.02 3.39
N THR A 121 9.71 -5.90 2.85
CA THR A 121 10.07 -4.71 3.64
C THR A 121 8.88 -4.17 4.42
N LEU A 122 7.73 -4.00 3.75
CA LEU A 122 6.52 -3.52 4.40
C LEU A 122 5.96 -4.56 5.39
N ALA A 123 5.95 -5.85 5.03
CA ALA A 123 5.41 -6.92 5.86
C ALA A 123 6.09 -7.03 7.24
N MET A 124 7.38 -6.63 7.36
CA MET A 124 8.09 -6.61 8.65
C MET A 124 7.35 -5.85 9.76
N LYS A 125 6.65 -4.76 9.40
CA LYS A 125 5.92 -3.91 10.35
C LYS A 125 4.43 -3.76 10.02
N HIS A 126 4.03 -4.17 8.82
CA HIS A 126 2.69 -3.97 8.24
C HIS A 126 2.13 -5.27 7.65
N ALA A 127 2.32 -6.40 8.35
CA ALA A 127 1.87 -7.73 7.92
C ALA A 127 0.35 -7.84 7.65
N GLN A 128 -0.45 -6.88 8.11
CA GLN A 128 -1.89 -6.83 7.85
C GLN A 128 -2.26 -6.34 6.45
N TYR A 129 -1.33 -5.73 5.71
CA TYR A 129 -1.60 -5.20 4.38
C TYR A 129 -1.70 -6.32 3.35
N VAL A 130 -2.71 -6.21 2.48
CA VAL A 130 -2.81 -6.98 1.25
C VAL A 130 -2.19 -6.21 0.08
N TYR A 131 -1.74 -6.93 -0.95
CA TYR A 131 -1.12 -6.32 -2.13
C TYR A 131 -2.02 -6.47 -3.35
N PHE A 132 -2.02 -5.45 -4.20
CA PHE A 132 -2.86 -5.38 -5.40
C PHE A 132 -2.01 -5.20 -6.66
N THR A 133 -2.47 -5.74 -7.79
CA THR A 133 -1.84 -5.52 -9.10
C THR A 133 -2.87 -5.61 -10.23
N THR A 134 -2.61 -4.90 -11.33
CA THR A 134 -3.32 -5.07 -12.60
C THR A 134 -2.64 -6.07 -13.53
N ALA A 135 -1.47 -6.61 -13.14
CA ALA A 135 -0.75 -7.57 -13.94
C ALA A 135 -1.49 -8.91 -14.00
N GLU A 136 -1.64 -9.48 -15.21
CA GLU A 136 -2.30 -10.77 -15.42
C GLU A 136 -1.59 -11.94 -14.71
N ASN A 137 -0.27 -11.82 -14.54
CA ASN A 137 0.58 -12.80 -13.87
C ASN A 137 1.20 -12.19 -12.59
N PRO A 138 0.47 -12.19 -11.46
CA PRO A 138 1.01 -11.75 -10.17
C PRO A 138 2.14 -12.68 -9.70
N LEU A 139 3.00 -12.17 -8.80
CA LEU A 139 4.10 -12.93 -8.20
C LEU A 139 3.65 -14.13 -7.37
N SER A 140 2.44 -14.09 -6.79
CA SER A 140 1.85 -15.17 -6.02
C SER A 140 0.32 -15.09 -6.04
N ASP A 141 -0.33 -16.16 -5.59
CA ASP A 141 -1.80 -16.22 -5.46
C ASP A 141 -2.35 -15.40 -4.28
N ASP A 142 -1.45 -14.90 -3.43
CA ASP A 142 -1.75 -14.04 -2.28
C ASP A 142 -1.80 -12.54 -2.64
N ILE A 143 -1.75 -12.22 -3.95
CA ILE A 143 -1.88 -10.86 -4.47
C ILE A 143 -3.24 -10.73 -5.17
N VAL A 144 -3.95 -9.65 -4.86
CA VAL A 144 -5.24 -9.34 -5.48
C VAL A 144 -5.05 -8.84 -6.90
N VAL A 145 -5.69 -9.50 -7.86
CA VAL A 145 -5.79 -9.03 -9.25
C VAL A 145 -7.14 -8.34 -9.44
N TYR A 146 -7.15 -7.17 -10.07
CA TYR A 146 -8.36 -6.35 -10.24
C TYR A 146 -8.38 -5.62 -11.58
#